data_AF-A0A3P1VIV2-F1
#
_entry.id   AF-A0A3P1VIV2-F1
#
_cell.length_a   1.000
_cell.length_b   1.000
_cell.length_c   1.000
_cell.angle_alpha   90.00
_cell.angle_beta   90.00
_cell.angle_gamma   90.00
#
_symmetry.space_group_name_H-M   'P 1'
#
loop_
_entity.id
_entity.type
_entity.pdbx_description
1 polymer ?
#
loop_
_entity_poly.entity_id
_entity_poly.type
_entity_poly.pdbx_seq_one_letter_code
_entity_poly.pdbx_strand_id
1 'polypeptide(L)'
;TDGTKNGGVGVFINYGLVDNKGTINVEKDSVANSNAVGVYAVNGSNVTNNGSINVSGKDSIGILGVAYRTDSKNRNVVDEFGKYATGQGKVNILNKGNISLDGQGATGIFAKNNKVGTTLTNATATNDTTGKITTTGIKAVGMSGEKANIINRGTIEVKGQEGTGMFAKSSSRMENSGTINITASSSASKPNIGMFTEDKDTVIHNNKNIIGGNNTYGIYGKTVNMGTNGKIKVGNNSVGIYSNGQYSSSATPTVNLASGSTIEVGKNQAVGVFTTGKNQNISSQADMKIGDNSYGYVVRGTGTRLTTNSTTPITVGNDTVFAYSTDRSGTIVNRATLTSIGSKNYGIYAAGTATNLGDINFGSGVGNVGMYS
;
A
#
# COMPACT_ATOMS: atom_id res chain seq x y z
N THR A 1 5.32 2.40 -36.96
CA THR A 1 4.41 3.18 -36.12
C THR A 1 3.21 3.58 -36.94
N ASP A 2 2.00 3.22 -36.53
CA ASP A 2 0.76 3.43 -37.31
C ASP A 2 0.12 4.81 -37.10
N GLY A 3 0.78 5.71 -36.37
CA GLY A 3 0.31 7.08 -36.13
C GLY A 3 -0.91 7.18 -35.21
N THR A 4 -1.38 6.06 -34.64
CA THR A 4 -2.51 6.08 -33.70
C THR A 4 -2.00 6.15 -32.26
N LYS A 5 -2.74 6.86 -31.38
CA LYS A 5 -2.40 7.01 -29.96
C LYS A 5 -2.82 5.82 -29.11
N ASN A 6 -3.26 4.71 -29.73
CA ASN A 6 -3.86 3.57 -29.06
C ASN A 6 -3.00 2.32 -29.28
N GLY A 7 -2.49 1.77 -28.19
CA GLY A 7 -1.68 0.56 -28.19
C GLY A 7 -2.51 -0.70 -28.37
N GLY A 8 -1.84 -1.75 -28.82
CA GLY A 8 -2.46 -3.04 -29.08
C GLY A 8 -2.84 -3.81 -27.82
N VAL A 9 -3.63 -4.87 -28.02
CA VAL A 9 -3.91 -5.91 -27.01
C VAL A 9 -3.19 -7.17 -27.44
N GLY A 10 -2.30 -7.70 -26.60
CA GLY A 10 -1.56 -8.93 -26.89
C GLY A 10 -2.47 -10.16 -26.93
N VAL A 11 -3.24 -10.37 -25.86
CA VAL A 11 -4.24 -11.46 -25.76
C VAL A 11 -5.55 -10.90 -25.23
N PHE A 12 -6.65 -11.18 -25.94
CA PHE A 12 -8.00 -10.92 -25.46
C PHE A 12 -8.71 -12.25 -25.17
N ILE A 13 -9.35 -12.35 -24.01
CA ILE A 13 -10.16 -13.50 -23.63
C ILE A 13 -11.49 -13.08 -22.99
N ASN A 14 -12.57 -13.73 -23.42
CA ASN A 14 -13.91 -13.53 -22.92
C ASN A 14 -14.51 -14.89 -22.56
N TYR A 15 -14.78 -15.13 -21.28
CA TYR A 15 -15.23 -16.42 -20.75
C TYR A 15 -14.31 -17.61 -21.12
N GLY A 16 -13.01 -17.48 -20.82
CA GLY A 16 -12.05 -18.55 -21.12
C GLY A 16 -10.81 -18.56 -20.24
N LEU A 17 -9.78 -19.30 -20.66
CA LEU A 17 -8.53 -19.49 -19.93
C LEU A 17 -7.34 -18.95 -20.74
N VAL A 18 -6.50 -18.17 -20.08
CA VAL A 18 -5.13 -17.86 -20.54
C VAL A 18 -4.15 -18.58 -19.63
N ASP A 19 -3.30 -19.43 -20.19
CA ASP A 19 -2.15 -20.05 -19.51
C ASP A 19 -0.87 -19.66 -20.27
N ASN A 20 -0.33 -18.48 -19.94
CA ASN A 20 0.89 -17.98 -20.60
C ASN A 20 2.12 -18.68 -20.02
N LYS A 21 2.74 -19.57 -20.81
CA LYS A 21 4.04 -20.19 -20.49
C LYS A 21 5.22 -19.53 -21.23
N GLY A 22 4.93 -18.64 -22.18
CA GLY A 22 5.91 -18.00 -23.06
C GLY A 22 6.13 -16.52 -22.74
N THR A 23 6.40 -15.72 -23.76
CA THR A 23 6.57 -14.27 -23.63
C THR A 23 5.52 -13.54 -24.45
N ILE A 24 4.85 -12.58 -23.83
CA ILE A 24 3.96 -11.62 -24.48
C ILE A 24 4.67 -10.26 -24.44
N ASN A 25 5.03 -9.73 -25.61
CA ASN A 25 5.60 -8.39 -25.76
C ASN A 25 4.60 -7.50 -26.49
N VAL A 26 4.24 -6.36 -25.91
CA VAL A 26 3.30 -5.41 -26.53
C VAL A 26 3.92 -4.01 -26.49
N GLU A 27 3.88 -3.31 -27.62
CA GLU A 27 4.51 -1.99 -27.83
C GLU A 27 6.02 -1.95 -27.53
N LYS A 28 6.74 -3.07 -27.71
CA LYS A 28 8.20 -3.14 -27.50
C LYS A 28 9.03 -2.70 -28.72
N ASP A 29 8.47 -1.81 -29.55
CA ASP A 29 9.18 -1.20 -30.67
C ASP A 29 9.86 0.12 -30.23
N SER A 30 10.42 0.87 -31.19
CA SER A 30 11.13 2.11 -30.90
C SER A 30 10.25 3.24 -30.35
N VAL A 31 8.93 3.21 -30.58
CA VAL A 31 7.99 4.25 -30.17
C VAL A 31 6.69 3.58 -29.73
N ALA A 32 6.60 3.29 -28.43
CA ALA A 32 5.45 2.62 -27.85
C ALA A 32 4.18 3.48 -27.88
N ASN A 33 3.07 2.92 -28.40
CA ASN A 33 1.76 3.56 -28.33
C ASN A 33 1.20 3.55 -26.88
N SER A 34 0.32 4.48 -26.53
CA SER A 34 -0.28 4.57 -25.19
C SER A 34 -1.45 3.59 -25.02
N ASN A 35 -1.80 3.20 -23.79
CA ASN A 35 -2.94 2.34 -23.45
C ASN A 35 -2.85 0.89 -23.98
N ALA A 36 -1.64 0.38 -24.18
CA ALA A 36 -1.48 -1.01 -24.59
C ALA A 36 -1.85 -1.98 -23.48
N VAL A 37 -2.28 -3.19 -23.83
CA VAL A 37 -2.63 -4.22 -22.86
C VAL A 37 -1.94 -5.54 -23.19
N GLY A 38 -1.23 -6.13 -22.23
CA GLY A 38 -0.63 -7.46 -22.39
C GLY A 38 -1.71 -8.53 -22.53
N VAL A 39 -2.54 -8.69 -21.50
CA VAL A 39 -3.69 -9.59 -21.47
C VAL A 39 -4.94 -8.84 -21.02
N TYR A 40 -5.99 -8.87 -21.84
CA TYR A 40 -7.31 -8.37 -21.48
C TYR A 40 -8.28 -9.53 -21.26
N ALA A 41 -8.72 -9.73 -20.02
CA ALA A 41 -9.58 -10.84 -19.62
C ALA A 41 -10.90 -10.36 -19.03
N VAL A 42 -12.01 -10.89 -19.55
CA VAL A 42 -13.35 -10.49 -19.13
C VAL A 42 -14.33 -11.64 -18.94
N ASN A 43 -15.40 -11.35 -18.21
CA ASN A 43 -16.63 -12.14 -18.16
C ASN A 43 -16.40 -13.63 -17.89
N GLY A 44 -15.94 -13.96 -16.68
CA GLY A 44 -15.67 -15.34 -16.25
C GLY A 44 -14.31 -15.90 -16.62
N SER A 45 -13.44 -15.07 -17.21
CA SER A 45 -12.10 -15.51 -17.61
C SER A 45 -11.15 -15.75 -16.44
N ASN A 46 -10.26 -16.71 -16.62
CA ASN A 46 -9.13 -17.01 -15.74
C ASN A 46 -7.82 -16.74 -16.49
N VAL A 47 -6.88 -16.05 -15.83
CA VAL A 47 -5.54 -15.78 -16.36
C VAL A 47 -4.51 -16.37 -15.42
N THR A 48 -3.66 -17.24 -15.93
CA THR A 48 -2.42 -17.68 -15.29
C THR A 48 -1.23 -17.24 -16.13
N ASN A 49 -0.36 -16.41 -15.57
CA ASN A 49 0.91 -16.04 -16.18
C ASN A 49 2.04 -16.83 -15.52
N ASN A 50 2.55 -17.87 -16.19
CA ASN A 50 3.76 -18.60 -15.80
C ASN A 50 5.03 -18.02 -16.45
N GLY A 51 4.88 -17.37 -17.61
CA GLY A 51 5.96 -16.80 -18.40
C GLY A 51 6.19 -15.30 -18.14
N SER A 52 6.42 -14.54 -19.20
CA SER A 52 6.69 -13.10 -19.14
C SER A 52 5.65 -12.29 -19.90
N ILE A 53 5.25 -11.15 -19.34
CA ILE A 53 4.42 -10.13 -19.99
C ILE A 53 5.17 -8.80 -19.90
N ASN A 54 5.62 -8.29 -21.03
CA ASN A 54 6.33 -7.01 -21.10
C ASN A 54 5.51 -6.03 -21.94
N VAL A 55 5.10 -4.93 -21.33
CA VAL A 55 4.26 -3.93 -21.99
C VAL A 55 4.91 -2.56 -21.84
N SER A 56 4.92 -1.81 -22.93
CA SER A 56 5.42 -0.44 -22.97
C SER A 56 4.32 0.55 -23.31
N GLY A 57 4.64 1.83 -23.21
CA GLY A 57 3.71 2.91 -23.54
C GLY A 57 2.98 3.49 -22.35
N LYS A 58 2.63 4.77 -22.45
CA LYS A 58 1.95 5.52 -21.39
C LYS A 58 0.58 4.89 -21.07
N ASP A 59 0.24 4.80 -19.79
CA ASP A 59 -1.03 4.28 -19.26
C ASP A 59 -1.34 2.82 -19.69
N SER A 60 -0.32 2.07 -20.12
CA SER A 60 -0.46 0.67 -20.52
C SER A 60 -0.64 -0.27 -19.33
N ILE A 61 -1.23 -1.44 -19.57
CA ILE A 61 -1.56 -2.43 -18.54
C ILE A 61 -0.95 -3.79 -18.87
N GLY A 62 -0.28 -4.42 -17.91
CA GLY A 62 0.23 -5.80 -18.07
C GLY A 62 -0.92 -6.80 -18.22
N ILE A 63 -1.77 -6.90 -17.20
CA ILE A 63 -2.99 -7.70 -17.21
C ILE A 63 -4.19 -6.84 -16.77
N LEU A 64 -5.16 -6.68 -17.67
CA LEU A 64 -6.43 -6.00 -17.43
C LEU A 64 -7.52 -7.06 -17.22
N GLY A 65 -8.07 -7.15 -16.01
CA GLY A 65 -9.19 -8.01 -15.66
C GLY A 65 -10.45 -7.22 -15.33
N VAL A 66 -11.56 -7.52 -16.01
CA VAL A 66 -12.85 -6.87 -15.72
C VAL A 66 -13.96 -7.92 -15.62
N ALA A 67 -14.76 -7.87 -14.55
CA ALA A 67 -15.78 -8.88 -14.27
C ALA A 67 -16.78 -9.08 -15.41
N TYR A 68 -17.24 -8.02 -16.07
CA TYR A 68 -18.01 -8.06 -17.31
C TYR A 68 -17.32 -7.25 -18.41
N ARG A 69 -17.43 -7.74 -19.65
CA ARG A 69 -17.13 -6.92 -20.82
C ARG A 69 -18.10 -5.74 -20.88
N THR A 70 -17.63 -4.61 -21.36
CA THR A 70 -18.49 -3.48 -21.72
C THR A 70 -18.75 -3.41 -23.21
N ASP A 71 -19.94 -2.98 -23.61
CA ASP A 71 -20.26 -2.66 -25.00
C ASP A 71 -19.67 -1.29 -25.41
N SER A 72 -19.90 -0.88 -26.66
CA SER A 72 -19.45 0.41 -27.18
C SER A 72 -20.08 1.63 -26.51
N LYS A 73 -21.09 1.42 -25.66
CA LYS A 73 -21.75 2.45 -24.84
C LYS A 73 -21.34 2.37 -23.37
N ASN A 74 -20.27 1.63 -23.05
CA ASN A 74 -19.77 1.40 -21.70
C ASN A 74 -20.76 0.70 -20.75
N ARG A 75 -21.72 -0.06 -21.30
CA ARG A 75 -22.68 -0.84 -20.50
C ARG A 75 -22.16 -2.27 -20.34
N ASN A 76 -22.35 -2.86 -19.17
CA ASN A 76 -22.00 -4.26 -18.95
C ASN A 76 -22.81 -5.17 -19.86
N VAL A 77 -22.14 -6.10 -20.52
CA VAL A 77 -22.79 -7.19 -21.27
C VAL A 77 -23.00 -8.36 -20.31
N VAL A 78 -24.25 -8.48 -19.84
CA VAL A 78 -24.68 -9.52 -18.89
C VAL A 78 -25.34 -10.66 -19.67
N ASP A 79 -25.22 -11.89 -19.17
CA ASP A 79 -25.79 -13.10 -19.78
C ASP A 79 -25.29 -13.40 -21.19
N GLU A 80 -24.08 -12.92 -21.53
CA GLU A 80 -23.45 -13.09 -22.85
C GLU A 80 -23.29 -14.56 -23.25
N PHE A 81 -23.09 -15.44 -22.26
CA PHE A 81 -22.94 -16.89 -22.45
C PHE A 81 -24.16 -17.68 -21.96
N GLY A 82 -25.29 -16.98 -21.77
CA GLY A 82 -26.53 -17.53 -21.23
C GLY A 82 -26.67 -17.32 -19.72
N LYS A 83 -27.94 -17.19 -19.28
CA LYS A 83 -28.31 -16.87 -17.88
C LYS A 83 -27.70 -17.80 -16.82
N TYR A 84 -27.46 -19.05 -17.19
CA TYR A 84 -26.95 -20.09 -16.29
C TYR A 84 -25.45 -20.37 -16.46
N ALA A 85 -24.74 -19.57 -17.26
CA ALA A 85 -23.30 -19.70 -17.45
C ALA A 85 -22.56 -19.49 -16.12
N THR A 86 -21.96 -20.57 -15.62
CA THR A 86 -21.24 -20.55 -14.34
C THR A 86 -20.03 -19.64 -14.45
N GLY A 87 -19.84 -18.76 -13.48
CA GLY A 87 -18.65 -17.90 -13.41
C GLY A 87 -18.70 -16.63 -14.26
N GLN A 88 -19.70 -16.41 -15.12
CA GLN A 88 -19.82 -15.13 -15.83
C GLN A 88 -19.93 -13.96 -14.82
N GLY A 89 -19.46 -12.78 -15.20
CA GLY A 89 -19.42 -11.66 -14.27
C GLY A 89 -18.36 -11.83 -13.19
N LYS A 90 -17.30 -12.59 -13.45
CA LYS A 90 -16.11 -12.73 -12.60
C LYS A 90 -14.82 -12.54 -13.40
N VAL A 91 -13.70 -12.34 -12.73
CA VAL A 91 -12.37 -12.45 -13.32
C VAL A 91 -11.37 -12.88 -12.25
N ASN A 92 -10.50 -13.83 -12.59
CA ASN A 92 -9.43 -14.29 -11.71
C ASN A 92 -8.09 -14.19 -12.43
N ILE A 93 -7.14 -13.48 -11.82
CA ILE A 93 -5.78 -13.30 -12.34
C ILE A 93 -4.79 -13.90 -11.34
N LEU A 94 -3.90 -14.73 -11.84
CA LEU A 94 -2.80 -15.34 -11.09
C LEU A 94 -1.48 -15.12 -11.85
N ASN A 95 -0.63 -14.25 -11.33
CA ASN A 95 0.72 -14.05 -11.85
C ASN A 95 1.72 -14.91 -11.08
N LYS A 96 2.33 -15.90 -11.73
CA LYS A 96 3.44 -16.72 -11.21
C LYS A 96 4.79 -16.37 -11.84
N GLY A 97 4.77 -15.72 -13.01
CA GLY A 97 5.94 -15.30 -13.75
C GLY A 97 6.23 -13.81 -13.62
N ASN A 98 6.74 -13.21 -14.69
CA ASN A 98 7.19 -11.82 -14.70
C ASN A 98 6.21 -10.91 -15.43
N ILE A 99 5.98 -9.72 -14.87
CA ILE A 99 5.33 -8.59 -15.53
C ILE A 99 6.27 -7.39 -15.47
N SER A 100 6.60 -6.78 -16.61
CA SER A 100 7.51 -5.64 -16.69
C SER A 100 6.89 -4.48 -17.47
N LEU A 101 6.95 -3.29 -16.86
CA LEU A 101 6.37 -2.05 -17.40
C LEU A 101 7.35 -0.88 -17.30
N ASP A 102 7.44 -0.09 -18.36
CA ASP A 102 8.28 1.11 -18.46
C ASP A 102 7.52 2.39 -18.79
N GLY A 103 6.25 2.27 -19.17
CA GLY A 103 5.39 3.40 -19.48
C GLY A 103 5.04 4.27 -18.26
N GLN A 104 4.99 5.58 -18.47
CA GLN A 104 4.43 6.50 -17.49
C GLN A 104 2.97 6.13 -17.19
N GLY A 105 2.58 6.08 -15.91
CA GLY A 105 1.21 5.74 -15.50
C GLY A 105 0.82 4.27 -15.72
N ALA A 106 1.73 3.42 -16.18
CA ALA A 106 1.44 2.03 -16.50
C ALA A 106 1.07 1.21 -15.24
N THR A 107 0.23 0.19 -15.41
CA THR A 107 -0.25 -0.67 -14.30
C THR A 107 0.06 -2.15 -14.55
N GLY A 108 0.73 -2.83 -13.60
CA GLY A 108 1.09 -4.25 -13.72
C GLY A 108 -0.12 -5.14 -13.90
N ILE A 109 -0.98 -5.14 -12.89
CA ILE A 109 -2.25 -5.86 -12.91
C ILE A 109 -3.35 -4.89 -12.49
N PHE A 110 -4.41 -4.77 -13.28
CA PHE A 110 -5.62 -4.04 -12.93
C PHE A 110 -6.80 -5.00 -12.86
N ALA A 111 -7.51 -5.05 -11.74
CA ALA A 111 -8.71 -5.87 -11.57
C ALA A 111 -9.91 -5.00 -11.17
N LYS A 112 -11.02 -5.14 -11.90
CA LYS A 112 -12.25 -4.39 -11.65
C LYS A 112 -13.48 -5.28 -11.58
N ASN A 113 -14.25 -5.13 -10.50
CA ASN A 113 -15.58 -5.68 -10.41
C ASN A 113 -16.63 -4.63 -10.81
N ASN A 114 -17.05 -4.64 -12.07
CA ASN A 114 -18.18 -3.85 -12.57
C ASN A 114 -19.54 -4.53 -12.40
N LYS A 115 -19.64 -5.70 -11.75
CA LYS A 115 -20.93 -6.37 -11.49
C LYS A 115 -21.70 -5.66 -10.37
N VAL A 116 -22.85 -5.09 -10.75
CA VAL A 116 -23.75 -4.34 -9.86
C VAL A 116 -24.24 -5.24 -8.71
N GLY A 117 -24.39 -4.67 -7.51
CA GLY A 117 -24.97 -5.36 -6.34
C GLY A 117 -24.11 -6.47 -5.72
N THR A 118 -22.87 -6.67 -6.16
CA THR A 118 -22.00 -7.75 -5.66
C THR A 118 -20.85 -7.26 -4.79
N THR A 119 -20.16 -8.20 -4.13
CA THR A 119 -18.97 -7.97 -3.30
C THR A 119 -17.68 -8.01 -4.14
N LEU A 120 -16.55 -7.65 -3.54
CA LEU A 120 -15.24 -7.58 -4.20
C LEU A 120 -14.69 -8.92 -4.76
N THR A 121 -15.33 -10.06 -4.44
CA THR A 121 -14.82 -11.40 -4.79
C THR A 121 -15.02 -11.78 -6.25
N ASN A 122 -15.76 -11.00 -7.03
CA ASN A 122 -15.90 -11.21 -8.47
C ASN A 122 -14.73 -10.66 -9.29
N ALA A 123 -13.80 -9.91 -8.69
CA ALA A 123 -12.56 -9.55 -9.33
C ALA A 123 -11.40 -9.84 -8.38
N THR A 124 -10.61 -10.86 -8.71
CA THR A 124 -9.45 -11.26 -7.91
C THR A 124 -8.18 -11.19 -8.73
N ALA A 125 -7.13 -10.65 -8.13
CA ALA A 125 -5.80 -10.62 -8.72
C ALA A 125 -4.75 -10.98 -7.66
N THR A 126 -3.96 -12.01 -7.95
CA THR A 126 -2.89 -12.48 -7.08
C THR A 126 -1.56 -12.46 -7.83
N ASN A 127 -0.58 -11.74 -7.31
CA ASN A 127 0.82 -11.95 -7.64
C ASN A 127 1.35 -13.06 -6.72
N ASP A 128 1.45 -14.28 -7.23
CA ASP A 128 1.79 -15.47 -6.45
C ASP A 128 3.24 -15.41 -5.92
N THR A 129 3.64 -16.35 -5.08
CA THR A 129 4.96 -16.33 -4.41
C THR A 129 6.15 -16.25 -5.37
N THR A 130 6.07 -16.88 -6.55
CA THR A 130 7.09 -16.78 -7.60
C THR A 130 6.92 -15.54 -8.50
N GLY A 131 5.75 -14.92 -8.44
CA GLY A 131 5.36 -13.81 -9.28
C GLY A 131 6.16 -12.55 -8.99
N LYS A 132 6.60 -11.88 -10.06
CA LYS A 132 7.33 -10.61 -9.99
C LYS A 132 6.69 -9.56 -10.88
N ILE A 133 6.42 -8.40 -10.32
CA ILE A 133 5.96 -7.22 -11.07
C ILE A 133 7.03 -6.14 -10.93
N THR A 134 7.52 -5.60 -12.05
CA THR A 134 8.51 -4.52 -12.06
C THR A 134 7.97 -3.31 -12.81
N THR A 135 7.95 -2.16 -12.15
CA THR A 135 7.54 -0.89 -12.73
C THR A 135 8.71 0.10 -12.74
N THR A 136 9.05 0.62 -13.93
CA THR A 136 10.13 1.61 -14.10
C THR A 136 9.61 2.97 -14.58
N GLY A 137 8.40 3.03 -15.12
CA GLY A 137 7.76 4.26 -15.53
C GLY A 137 7.38 5.17 -14.37
N ILE A 138 7.39 6.48 -14.61
CA ILE A 138 6.93 7.50 -13.66
C ILE A 138 5.43 7.29 -13.37
N LYS A 139 4.99 7.40 -12.11
CA LYS A 139 3.58 7.19 -11.69
C LYS A 139 3.02 5.80 -11.98
N ALA A 140 3.88 4.82 -12.27
CA ALA A 140 3.43 3.46 -12.53
C ALA A 140 2.97 2.75 -11.25
N VAL A 141 2.03 1.82 -11.41
CA VAL A 141 1.40 1.06 -10.33
C VAL A 141 1.69 -0.43 -10.50
N GLY A 142 2.15 -1.12 -9.46
CA GLY A 142 2.36 -2.57 -9.51
C GLY A 142 1.05 -3.34 -9.65
N MET A 143 0.14 -3.19 -8.69
CA MET A 143 -1.20 -3.79 -8.72
C MET A 143 -2.28 -2.76 -8.41
N SER A 144 -3.39 -2.81 -9.13
CA SER A 144 -4.53 -1.91 -8.97
C SER A 144 -5.87 -2.65 -8.86
N GLY A 145 -6.74 -2.20 -7.95
CA GLY A 145 -8.07 -2.77 -7.72
C GLY A 145 -9.19 -1.73 -7.71
N GLU A 146 -10.30 -2.01 -8.39
CA GLU A 146 -11.55 -1.26 -8.29
C GLU A 146 -12.68 -2.22 -7.90
N LYS A 147 -13.11 -2.12 -6.64
CA LYS A 147 -14.01 -3.09 -6.00
C LYS A 147 -13.50 -4.53 -6.13
N ALA A 148 -12.21 -4.74 -5.89
CA ALA A 148 -11.51 -5.99 -6.14
C ALA A 148 -10.74 -6.50 -4.91
N ASN A 149 -10.40 -7.78 -4.91
CA ASN A 149 -9.43 -8.36 -3.99
C ASN A 149 -8.07 -8.47 -4.68
N ILE A 150 -7.09 -7.65 -4.29
CA ILE A 150 -5.73 -7.72 -4.83
C ILE A 150 -4.73 -8.15 -3.76
N ILE A 151 -3.93 -9.18 -4.08
CA ILE A 151 -3.01 -9.82 -3.15
C ILE A 151 -1.61 -9.92 -3.78
N ASN A 152 -0.60 -9.41 -3.09
CA ASN A 152 0.80 -9.67 -3.40
C ASN A 152 1.36 -10.75 -2.46
N ARG A 153 1.72 -11.92 -2.97
CA ARG A 153 2.47 -12.98 -2.27
C ARG A 153 3.92 -13.07 -2.73
N GLY A 154 4.21 -12.60 -3.94
CA GLY A 154 5.54 -12.54 -4.53
C GLY A 154 6.23 -11.20 -4.31
N THR A 155 6.84 -10.66 -5.37
CA THR A 155 7.62 -9.41 -5.32
C THR A 155 7.04 -8.34 -6.23
N ILE A 156 6.92 -7.11 -5.72
CA ILE A 156 6.67 -5.90 -6.51
C ILE A 156 7.89 -4.99 -6.38
N GLU A 157 8.46 -4.59 -7.52
CA GLU A 157 9.62 -3.69 -7.63
C GLU A 157 9.16 -2.33 -8.19
N VAL A 158 9.11 -1.31 -7.34
CA VAL A 158 8.78 0.08 -7.71
C VAL A 158 10.07 0.85 -7.94
N LYS A 159 10.51 0.89 -9.21
CA LYS A 159 11.75 1.54 -9.65
C LYS A 159 11.54 2.92 -10.27
N GLY A 160 10.30 3.22 -10.67
CA GLY A 160 9.91 4.55 -11.16
C GLY A 160 9.80 5.60 -10.05
N GLN A 161 9.72 6.87 -10.45
CA GLN A 161 9.42 8.00 -9.56
C GLN A 161 7.91 8.22 -9.46
N GLU A 162 7.44 8.76 -8.33
CA GLU A 162 6.00 8.90 -8.03
C GLU A 162 5.24 7.55 -8.15
N GLY A 163 5.94 6.43 -8.05
CA GLY A 163 5.43 5.09 -8.28
C GLY A 163 4.69 4.54 -7.06
N THR A 164 3.75 3.62 -7.31
CA THR A 164 2.97 2.96 -6.26
C THR A 164 3.08 1.43 -6.38
N GLY A 165 3.34 0.73 -5.28
CA GLY A 165 3.35 -0.72 -5.27
C GLY A 165 1.96 -1.31 -5.49
N MET A 166 1.02 -0.96 -4.61
CA MET A 166 -0.39 -1.38 -4.69
C MET A 166 -1.33 -0.18 -4.50
N PHE A 167 -2.35 -0.07 -5.34
CA PHE A 167 -3.39 0.96 -5.27
C PHE A 167 -4.77 0.33 -5.34
N ALA A 168 -5.74 0.79 -4.56
CA ALA A 168 -7.12 0.37 -4.77
C ALA A 168 -8.14 1.39 -4.29
N LYS A 169 -9.39 1.21 -4.74
CA LYS A 169 -10.54 2.07 -4.41
C LYS A 169 -11.86 1.28 -4.44
N SER A 170 -12.96 1.94 -4.07
CA SER A 170 -14.32 1.40 -4.16
C SER A 170 -14.57 0.16 -3.30
N SER A 171 -14.24 0.28 -2.02
CA SER A 171 -14.35 -0.78 -1.01
C SER A 171 -13.58 -2.05 -1.40
N SER A 172 -12.39 -1.85 -1.97
CA SER A 172 -11.49 -2.94 -2.33
C SER A 172 -10.78 -3.50 -1.11
N ARG A 173 -10.11 -4.63 -1.30
CA ARG A 173 -9.17 -5.19 -0.33
C ARG A 173 -7.79 -5.27 -0.95
N MET A 174 -6.80 -4.69 -0.27
CA MET A 174 -5.39 -4.82 -0.62
C MET A 174 -4.67 -5.64 0.43
N GLU A 175 -3.88 -6.62 0.02
CA GLU A 175 -3.04 -7.40 0.91
C GLU A 175 -1.63 -7.58 0.36
N ASN A 176 -0.63 -7.21 1.17
CA ASN A 176 0.75 -7.57 0.96
C ASN A 176 1.15 -8.71 1.92
N SER A 177 1.33 -9.90 1.36
CA SER A 177 1.84 -11.13 1.98
C SER A 177 3.17 -11.58 1.33
N GLY A 178 3.82 -10.68 0.60
CA GLY A 178 5.09 -10.86 -0.09
C GLY A 178 6.06 -9.72 0.22
N THR A 179 6.75 -9.20 -0.80
CA THR A 179 7.65 -8.05 -0.67
C THR A 179 7.28 -6.95 -1.66
N ILE A 180 7.27 -5.72 -1.19
CA ILE A 180 7.22 -4.50 -2.01
C ILE A 180 8.53 -3.75 -1.79
N ASN A 181 9.37 -3.68 -2.82
CA ASN A 181 10.62 -2.94 -2.84
C ASN A 181 10.42 -1.61 -3.55
N ILE A 182 10.84 -0.52 -2.92
CA ILE A 182 10.59 0.84 -3.37
C ILE A 182 11.90 1.60 -3.41
N THR A 183 12.29 2.06 -4.60
CA THR A 183 13.46 2.93 -4.76
C THR A 183 13.22 4.29 -4.12
N ALA A 184 14.30 4.96 -3.70
CA ALA A 184 14.21 6.30 -3.14
C ALA A 184 13.57 7.27 -4.15
N SER A 185 12.66 8.12 -3.67
CA SER A 185 12.19 9.24 -4.49
C SER A 185 13.24 10.35 -4.50
N SER A 186 13.40 10.97 -5.67
CA SER A 186 14.21 12.16 -5.89
C SER A 186 13.63 13.42 -5.26
N SER A 187 12.36 13.40 -4.83
CA SER A 187 11.69 14.56 -4.24
C SER A 187 10.84 14.18 -3.02
N ALA A 188 11.02 14.94 -1.94
CA ALA A 188 10.23 14.85 -0.72
C ALA A 188 8.73 15.13 -0.95
N SER A 189 8.39 16.03 -1.88
CA SER A 189 7.00 16.40 -2.17
C SER A 189 6.29 15.44 -3.13
N LYS A 190 7.05 14.49 -3.69
CA LYS A 190 6.58 13.52 -4.68
C LYS A 190 7.08 12.11 -4.30
N PRO A 191 6.63 11.58 -3.15
CA PRO A 191 7.15 10.33 -2.64
C PRO A 191 6.72 9.15 -3.53
N ASN A 192 7.52 8.09 -3.49
CA ASN A 192 7.04 6.77 -3.89
C ASN A 192 6.21 6.18 -2.74
N ILE A 193 5.23 5.33 -3.08
CA ILE A 193 4.30 4.77 -2.09
C ILE A 193 4.25 3.25 -2.19
N GLY A 194 4.31 2.54 -1.06
CA GLY A 194 4.16 1.08 -1.06
C GLY A 194 2.73 0.64 -1.32
N MET A 195 1.80 1.09 -0.47
CA MET A 195 0.37 0.82 -0.61
C MET A 195 -0.44 2.11 -0.46
N PHE A 196 -1.34 2.40 -1.39
CA PHE A 196 -2.08 3.67 -1.45
C PHE A 196 -3.61 3.48 -1.61
N THR A 197 -4.39 4.23 -0.84
CA THR A 197 -5.83 4.44 -1.08
C THR A 197 -6.31 5.76 -0.50
N GLU A 198 -7.16 6.48 -1.24
CA GLU A 198 -7.97 7.58 -0.70
C GLU A 198 -9.36 7.12 -0.23
N ASP A 199 -9.77 5.91 -0.61
CA ASP A 199 -11.07 5.36 -0.26
C ASP A 199 -11.07 4.81 1.17
N LYS A 200 -11.95 5.36 2.02
CA LYS A 200 -12.05 5.01 3.44
C LYS A 200 -12.42 3.54 3.66
N ASP A 201 -13.23 3.00 2.75
CA ASP A 201 -13.76 1.64 2.87
C ASP A 201 -12.86 0.59 2.20
N THR A 202 -11.78 1.03 1.55
CA THR A 202 -10.72 0.13 1.06
C THR A 202 -9.74 -0.15 2.20
N VAL A 203 -9.61 -1.43 2.56
CA VAL A 203 -8.80 -1.85 3.70
C VAL A 203 -7.43 -2.35 3.23
N ILE A 204 -6.38 -1.81 3.83
CA ILE A 204 -4.99 -2.22 3.62
C ILE A 204 -4.60 -3.27 4.65
N HIS A 205 -4.07 -4.41 4.19
CA HIS A 205 -3.43 -5.43 5.01
C HIS A 205 -1.95 -5.54 4.62
N ASN A 206 -1.03 -5.31 5.56
CA ASN A 206 0.38 -5.60 5.37
C ASN A 206 0.83 -6.70 6.33
N ASN A 207 1.06 -7.88 5.78
CA ASN A 207 1.43 -9.10 6.49
C ASN A 207 2.89 -9.50 6.26
N LYS A 208 3.63 -8.78 5.40
CA LYS A 208 5.06 -8.98 5.17
C LYS A 208 5.76 -7.65 4.86
N ASN A 209 6.68 -7.62 3.90
CA ASN A 209 7.70 -6.59 3.78
C ASN A 209 7.24 -5.46 2.86
N ILE A 210 7.34 -4.23 3.36
CA ILE A 210 7.44 -3.01 2.57
C ILE A 210 8.81 -2.40 2.88
N ILE A 211 9.67 -2.31 1.87
CA ILE A 211 11.05 -1.84 2.01
C ILE A 211 11.24 -0.67 1.04
N GLY A 212 11.45 0.52 1.59
CA GLY A 212 11.58 1.76 0.84
C GLY A 212 12.86 2.53 1.11
N GLY A 213 13.32 3.27 0.10
CA GLY A 213 14.40 4.24 0.24
C GLY A 213 13.97 5.52 0.95
N ASN A 214 14.73 6.60 0.74
CA ASN A 214 14.39 7.93 1.23
C ASN A 214 13.14 8.49 0.53
N ASN A 215 12.49 9.48 1.12
CA ASN A 215 11.33 10.17 0.54
C ASN A 215 10.21 9.19 0.12
N THR A 216 9.88 8.25 1.00
CA THR A 216 8.94 7.16 0.71
C THR A 216 7.83 7.10 1.75
N TYR A 217 6.61 6.85 1.31
CA TYR A 217 5.52 6.44 2.20
C TYR A 217 5.36 4.92 2.11
N GLY A 218 5.55 4.21 3.23
CA GLY A 218 5.32 2.76 3.25
C GLY A 218 3.86 2.45 2.93
N ILE A 219 2.96 3.06 3.69
CA ILE A 219 1.52 3.01 3.48
C ILE A 219 0.96 4.43 3.54
N TYR A 220 0.13 4.78 2.56
CA TYR A 220 -0.77 5.92 2.65
C TYR A 220 -2.22 5.42 2.48
N GLY A 221 -2.95 5.33 3.59
CA GLY A 221 -4.33 4.85 3.56
C GLY A 221 -5.13 5.30 4.77
N LYS A 222 -6.43 5.02 4.77
CA LYS A 222 -7.33 5.41 5.87
C LYS A 222 -7.40 4.32 6.94
N THR A 223 -7.78 3.11 6.53
CA THR A 223 -7.89 1.92 7.39
C THR A 223 -6.74 0.95 7.10
N VAL A 224 -5.86 0.73 8.08
CA VAL A 224 -4.62 -0.04 7.93
C VAL A 224 -4.51 -1.12 9.00
N ASN A 225 -4.30 -2.36 8.57
CA ASN A 225 -4.05 -3.51 9.43
C ASN A 225 -2.67 -4.09 9.12
N MET A 226 -1.76 -4.06 10.09
CA MET A 226 -0.50 -4.80 10.03
C MET A 226 -0.60 -6.07 10.88
N GLY A 227 -0.45 -7.22 10.23
CA GLY A 227 -0.39 -8.52 10.92
C GLY A 227 0.94 -8.73 11.63
N THR A 228 1.05 -9.82 12.40
CA THR A 228 2.26 -10.18 13.20
C THR A 228 3.55 -10.21 12.39
N ASN A 229 3.51 -10.56 11.10
CA ASN A 229 4.70 -10.57 10.25
C ASN A 229 4.84 -9.30 9.40
N GLY A 230 3.96 -8.32 9.59
CA GLY A 230 3.98 -7.05 8.88
C GLY A 230 5.24 -6.26 9.21
N LYS A 231 5.94 -5.83 8.18
CA LYS A 231 7.16 -5.02 8.28
C LYS A 231 7.09 -3.82 7.36
N ILE A 232 7.44 -2.66 7.88
CA ILE A 232 7.72 -1.46 7.11
C ILE A 232 9.13 -1.00 7.47
N LYS A 233 10.01 -0.91 6.47
CA LYS A 233 11.34 -0.31 6.60
C LYS A 233 11.49 0.78 5.56
N VAL A 234 11.61 2.03 5.97
CA VAL A 234 11.76 3.18 5.05
C VAL A 234 12.98 4.03 5.43
N GLY A 235 13.54 4.73 4.45
CA GLY A 235 14.74 5.56 4.63
C GLY A 235 14.48 6.91 5.32
N ASN A 236 15.37 7.87 5.04
CA ASN A 236 15.31 9.22 5.60
C ASN A 236 14.15 10.04 4.99
N ASN A 237 13.62 11.00 5.75
CA ASN A 237 12.52 11.87 5.32
C ASN A 237 11.33 11.07 4.75
N SER A 238 11.02 9.95 5.39
CA SER A 238 10.01 8.99 4.97
C SER A 238 8.94 8.84 6.04
N VAL A 239 7.77 8.35 5.65
CA VAL A 239 6.68 8.02 6.58
C VAL A 239 6.38 6.53 6.47
N GLY A 240 6.41 5.79 7.57
CA GLY A 240 6.04 4.39 7.58
C GLY A 240 4.56 4.22 7.20
N ILE A 241 3.68 4.84 7.98
CA ILE A 241 2.24 4.89 7.73
C ILE A 241 1.75 6.33 7.81
N TYR A 242 1.17 6.83 6.73
CA TYR A 242 0.39 8.07 6.74
C TYR A 242 -1.10 7.73 6.65
N SER A 243 -1.90 8.26 7.58
CA SER A 243 -3.36 8.14 7.55
C SER A 243 -4.05 9.46 7.88
N ASN A 244 -5.01 9.84 7.07
CA ASN A 244 -5.86 11.03 7.21
C ASN A 244 -7.35 10.64 7.23
N GLY A 245 -7.67 9.50 7.83
CA GLY A 245 -9.02 8.96 7.96
C GLY A 245 -9.97 9.86 8.77
N GLN A 246 -11.25 9.80 8.43
CA GLN A 246 -12.33 10.56 9.04
C GLN A 246 -13.42 9.58 9.47
N TYR A 247 -13.62 9.43 10.78
CA TYR A 247 -14.55 8.46 11.34
C TYR A 247 -15.57 9.13 12.27
N SER A 248 -16.74 8.51 12.41
CA SER A 248 -17.79 8.99 13.32
C SER A 248 -17.37 8.86 14.79
N SER A 249 -16.57 7.85 15.12
CA SER A 249 -16.02 7.61 16.45
C SER A 249 -14.67 6.90 16.40
N SER A 250 -13.92 6.95 17.51
CA SER A 250 -12.63 6.27 17.72
C SER A 250 -12.78 4.92 18.44
N ALA A 251 -13.98 4.31 18.38
CA ALA A 251 -14.29 3.09 19.13
C ALA A 251 -13.48 1.89 18.63
N THR A 252 -13.31 1.74 17.32
CA THR A 252 -12.58 0.64 16.69
C THR A 252 -11.24 1.12 16.12
N PRO A 253 -10.16 0.31 16.19
CA PRO A 253 -8.89 0.66 15.57
C PRO A 253 -9.03 0.91 14.07
N THR A 254 -8.52 2.06 13.62
CA THR A 254 -8.40 2.45 12.21
C THR A 254 -6.98 2.21 11.69
N VAL A 255 -6.00 2.27 12.58
CA VAL A 255 -4.64 1.77 12.36
C VAL A 255 -4.34 0.73 13.44
N ASN A 256 -4.27 -0.54 13.05
CA ASN A 256 -3.98 -1.65 13.95
C ASN A 256 -2.64 -2.29 13.60
N LEU A 257 -1.68 -2.23 14.51
CA LEU A 257 -0.35 -2.83 14.36
C LEU A 257 -0.21 -3.96 15.38
N ALA A 258 -0.29 -5.20 14.91
CA ALA A 258 -0.28 -6.38 15.77
C ALA A 258 1.08 -6.58 16.47
N SER A 259 1.08 -7.33 17.57
CA SER A 259 2.32 -7.78 18.21
C SER A 259 3.13 -8.62 17.22
N GLY A 260 4.45 -8.41 17.21
CA GLY A 260 5.41 -8.98 16.24
C GLY A 260 5.61 -8.14 14.98
N SER A 261 4.70 -7.20 14.68
CA SER A 261 4.89 -6.30 13.54
C SER A 261 6.02 -5.30 13.80
N THR A 262 6.68 -4.82 12.74
CA THR A 262 7.86 -3.94 12.86
C THR A 262 7.74 -2.70 11.98
N ILE A 263 8.13 -1.55 12.52
CA ILE A 263 8.30 -0.30 11.77
C ILE A 263 9.71 0.25 12.03
N GLU A 264 10.50 0.38 10.97
CA GLU A 264 11.82 1.00 10.99
C GLU A 264 11.83 2.21 10.06
N VAL A 265 12.12 3.38 10.61
CA VAL A 265 12.25 4.62 9.85
C VAL A 265 13.66 5.18 9.96
N GLY A 266 14.12 5.82 8.89
CA GLY A 266 15.43 6.46 8.85
C GLY A 266 15.51 7.73 9.68
N LYS A 267 16.45 8.60 9.32
CA LYS A 267 16.74 9.87 9.99
C LYS A 267 16.02 11.04 9.31
N ASN A 268 16.25 12.25 9.84
CA ASN A 268 15.90 13.53 9.21
C ASN A 268 14.39 13.67 8.98
N GLN A 269 13.65 13.86 10.07
CA GLN A 269 12.21 14.08 10.10
C GLN A 269 11.40 12.90 9.56
N ALA A 270 11.94 11.69 9.61
CA ALA A 270 11.16 10.50 9.29
C ALA A 270 10.09 10.25 10.37
N VAL A 271 9.00 9.58 10.02
CA VAL A 271 7.89 9.31 10.96
C VAL A 271 7.45 7.86 10.85
N GLY A 272 7.40 7.12 11.95
CA GLY A 272 6.85 5.77 11.98
C GLY A 272 5.38 5.75 11.55
N VAL A 273 4.53 6.43 12.31
CA VAL A 273 3.10 6.57 12.04
C VAL A 273 2.68 8.03 12.15
N PHE A 274 2.24 8.62 11.05
CA PHE A 274 1.70 9.97 11.00
C PHE A 274 0.20 9.92 10.73
N THR A 275 -0.59 10.34 11.72
CA THR A 275 -2.04 10.45 11.58
C THR A 275 -2.54 11.88 11.63
N THR A 276 -3.43 12.21 10.71
CA THR A 276 -4.29 13.39 10.73
C THR A 276 -5.75 12.94 10.67
N GLY A 277 -6.66 13.89 10.57
CA GLY A 277 -8.08 13.65 10.37
C GLY A 277 -8.88 13.62 11.66
N LYS A 278 -9.93 12.79 11.76
CA LYS A 278 -10.90 12.84 12.86
C LYS A 278 -11.22 11.45 13.41
N ASN A 279 -11.23 11.37 14.74
CA ASN A 279 -11.63 10.19 15.51
C ASN A 279 -10.87 8.92 15.11
N GLN A 280 -9.60 9.05 14.75
CA GLN A 280 -8.77 7.89 14.44
C GLN A 280 -8.42 7.13 15.72
N ASN A 281 -8.20 5.82 15.60
CA ASN A 281 -7.81 4.97 16.72
C ASN A 281 -6.62 4.12 16.29
N ILE A 282 -5.47 4.41 16.88
CA ILE A 282 -4.19 3.78 16.61
C ILE A 282 -3.91 2.83 17.75
N SER A 283 -4.01 1.53 17.47
CA SER A 283 -3.64 0.47 18.39
C SER A 283 -2.33 -0.13 17.91
N SER A 284 -1.23 0.20 18.59
CA SER A 284 0.10 -0.24 18.19
C SER A 284 0.76 -1.15 19.22
N GLN A 285 1.07 -2.36 18.78
CA GLN A 285 1.95 -3.30 19.45
C GLN A 285 3.25 -3.53 18.65
N ALA A 286 3.50 -2.68 17.64
CA ALA A 286 4.64 -2.82 16.76
C ALA A 286 5.96 -2.50 17.47
N ASP A 287 6.99 -3.27 17.15
CA ASP A 287 8.37 -2.93 17.49
C ASP A 287 8.80 -1.76 16.60
N MET A 288 9.32 -0.71 17.21
CA MET A 288 9.61 0.54 16.52
C MET A 288 11.10 0.88 16.61
N LYS A 289 11.70 1.14 15.45
CA LYS A 289 13.06 1.68 15.31
C LYS A 289 12.98 3.06 14.67
N ILE A 290 13.50 4.06 15.36
CA ILE A 290 13.41 5.46 14.97
C ILE A 290 14.83 5.99 14.77
N GLY A 291 15.14 6.52 13.59
CA GLY A 291 16.43 7.18 13.37
C GLY A 291 16.51 8.53 14.08
N ASP A 292 17.72 9.09 14.18
CA ASP A 292 17.91 10.39 14.83
C ASP A 292 17.09 11.52 14.16
N ASN A 293 16.74 12.54 14.93
CA ASN A 293 15.96 13.70 14.48
C ASN A 293 14.63 13.28 13.81
N SER A 294 13.94 12.29 14.36
CA SER A 294 12.75 11.68 13.75
C SER A 294 11.70 11.29 14.80
N TYR A 295 10.55 10.80 14.34
CA TYR A 295 9.37 10.61 15.16
C TYR A 295 8.87 9.16 15.11
N GLY A 296 8.40 8.65 16.24
CA GLY A 296 7.69 7.38 16.28
C GLY A 296 6.24 7.54 15.80
N TYR A 297 5.45 8.29 16.59
CA TYR A 297 4.06 8.60 16.32
C TYR A 297 3.86 10.13 16.26
N VAL A 298 3.22 10.61 15.19
CA VAL A 298 2.80 12.01 15.04
C VAL A 298 1.28 12.04 14.90
N VAL A 299 0.61 12.72 15.83
CA VAL A 299 -0.84 12.86 15.88
C VAL A 299 -1.22 14.32 15.70
N ARG A 300 -1.76 14.67 14.53
CA ARG A 300 -2.24 16.02 14.21
C ARG A 300 -3.72 16.05 13.79
N GLY A 301 -4.47 15.02 14.20
CA GLY A 301 -5.91 14.95 14.00
C GLY A 301 -6.71 15.65 15.08
N THR A 302 -7.99 15.29 15.17
CA THR A 302 -8.93 15.68 16.23
C THR A 302 -9.60 14.43 16.80
N GLY A 303 -9.68 14.30 18.13
CA GLY A 303 -10.28 13.13 18.80
C GLY A 303 -9.54 11.82 18.55
N THR A 304 -8.25 11.88 18.20
CA THR A 304 -7.42 10.72 17.90
C THR A 304 -7.03 10.02 19.19
N ARG A 305 -7.21 8.70 19.25
CA ARG A 305 -6.71 7.87 20.34
C ARG A 305 -5.48 7.08 19.87
N LEU A 306 -4.36 7.28 20.55
CA LEU A 306 -3.16 6.46 20.39
C LEU A 306 -2.99 5.55 21.61
N THR A 307 -2.80 4.27 21.38
CA THR A 307 -2.41 3.30 22.41
C THR A 307 -1.21 2.51 21.93
N THR A 308 -0.10 2.55 22.68
CA THR A 308 1.11 1.78 22.42
C THR A 308 1.27 0.69 23.46
N ASN A 309 1.66 -0.51 23.04
CA ASN A 309 1.80 -1.70 23.89
C ASN A 309 2.77 -2.72 23.26
N SER A 310 3.91 -2.26 22.73
CA SER A 310 4.97 -3.17 22.28
C SER A 310 5.55 -3.91 23.49
N THR A 311 5.77 -5.22 23.32
CA THR A 311 6.41 -6.07 24.33
C THR A 311 7.93 -5.97 24.27
N THR A 312 8.50 -5.41 23.20
CA THR A 312 9.93 -5.14 23.12
C THR A 312 10.23 -3.72 23.61
N PRO A 313 11.25 -3.52 24.46
CA PRO A 313 11.66 -2.17 24.84
C PRO A 313 12.09 -1.35 23.62
N ILE A 314 11.56 -0.14 23.52
CA ILE A 314 11.86 0.79 22.43
C ILE A 314 13.04 1.67 22.86
N THR A 315 14.10 1.65 22.05
CA THR A 315 15.29 2.47 22.28
C THR A 315 15.29 3.69 21.38
N VAL A 316 15.54 4.88 21.94
CA VAL A 316 15.62 6.14 21.20
C VAL A 316 17.04 6.72 21.20
N GLY A 317 17.46 7.21 20.03
CA GLY A 317 18.80 7.75 19.76
C GLY A 317 18.95 9.20 20.19
N ASN A 318 19.16 10.10 19.22
CA ASN A 318 19.25 11.55 19.46
C ASN A 318 18.10 12.29 18.79
N ASP A 319 17.67 13.39 19.40
CA ASP A 319 16.64 14.30 18.86
C ASP A 319 15.36 13.54 18.42
N THR A 320 15.05 12.43 19.08
CA THR A 320 13.94 11.55 18.73
C THR A 320 12.71 11.92 19.56
N VAL A 321 11.54 11.94 18.94
CA VAL A 321 10.26 12.07 19.65
C VAL A 321 9.45 10.80 19.48
N PHE A 322 9.26 10.03 20.55
CA PHE A 322 8.53 8.77 20.46
C PHE A 322 7.05 9.00 20.13
N ALA A 323 6.35 9.87 20.86
CA ALA A 323 4.98 10.28 20.54
C ALA A 323 4.82 11.80 20.64
N TYR A 324 4.28 12.40 19.58
CA TYR A 324 3.98 13.83 19.48
C TYR A 324 2.52 14.04 19.09
N SER A 325 1.77 14.83 19.85
CA SER A 325 0.39 15.18 19.53
C SER A 325 0.09 16.66 19.71
N THR A 326 -0.57 17.25 18.70
CA THR A 326 -1.21 18.58 18.79
C THR A 326 -2.73 18.47 18.97
N ASP A 327 -3.26 17.26 19.08
CA ASP A 327 -4.69 17.00 19.21
C ASP A 327 -5.15 17.22 20.66
N ARG A 328 -5.77 18.38 20.92
CA ARG A 328 -6.26 18.77 22.26
C ARG A 328 -7.41 17.90 22.77
N SER A 329 -8.17 17.27 21.87
CA SER A 329 -9.24 16.34 22.23
C SER A 329 -8.82 14.87 22.12
N GLY A 330 -7.57 14.63 21.72
CA GLY A 330 -6.98 13.31 21.59
C GLY A 330 -6.54 12.73 22.93
N THR A 331 -6.19 11.46 22.90
CA THR A 331 -5.64 10.74 24.06
C THR A 331 -4.48 9.86 23.64
N ILE A 332 -3.37 9.94 24.39
CA ILE A 332 -2.24 9.02 24.26
C ILE A 332 -2.19 8.14 25.51
N VAL A 333 -2.15 6.82 25.31
CA VAL A 333 -1.87 5.84 26.36
C VAL A 333 -0.61 5.07 25.99
N ASN A 334 0.48 5.29 26.72
CA ASN A 334 1.70 4.52 26.55
C ASN A 334 1.78 3.36 27.54
N ARG A 335 1.99 2.15 27.05
CA ARG A 335 2.33 0.96 27.86
C ARG A 335 3.69 0.37 27.49
N ALA A 336 4.32 0.87 26.42
CA ALA A 336 5.62 0.40 25.98
C ALA A 336 6.72 0.94 26.91
N THR A 337 7.78 0.13 27.09
CA THR A 337 9.00 0.57 27.78
C THR A 337 9.85 1.40 26.83
N LEU A 338 10.28 2.58 27.25
CA LEU A 338 11.11 3.50 26.49
C LEU A 338 12.47 3.70 27.18
N THR A 339 13.57 3.58 26.44
CA THR A 339 14.93 3.82 26.95
C THR A 339 15.69 4.78 26.03
N SER A 340 16.33 5.81 26.59
CA SER A 340 17.25 6.65 25.82
C SER A 340 18.66 6.06 25.81
N ILE A 341 19.35 6.19 24.67
CA ILE A 341 20.80 5.97 24.55
C ILE A 341 21.54 7.23 24.07
N GLY A 342 20.81 8.29 23.73
CA GLY A 342 21.35 9.58 23.30
C GLY A 342 20.62 10.76 23.96
N SER A 343 20.74 11.94 23.36
CA SER A 343 20.33 13.21 23.95
C SER A 343 19.13 13.85 23.26
N LYS A 344 18.49 14.82 23.93
CA LYS A 344 17.42 15.68 23.40
C LYS A 344 16.17 14.92 22.92
N ASN A 345 15.88 13.79 23.54
CA ASN A 345 14.72 12.97 23.21
C ASN A 345 13.47 13.41 23.97
N TYR A 346 12.31 13.19 23.36
CA TYR A 346 11.01 13.31 24.02
C TYR A 346 10.29 11.96 23.97
N GLY A 347 9.85 11.47 25.13
CA GLY A 347 9.04 10.25 25.19
C GLY A 347 7.64 10.55 24.69
N ILE A 348 6.91 11.37 25.44
CA ILE A 348 5.54 11.79 25.07
C ILE A 348 5.44 13.31 25.14
N TYR A 349 5.02 13.92 24.05
CA TYR A 349 4.55 15.30 23.99
C TYR A 349 3.08 15.28 23.56
N ALA A 350 2.17 15.79 24.39
CA ALA A 350 0.75 15.82 24.07
C ALA A 350 0.12 17.18 24.39
N ALA A 351 -0.73 17.68 23.49
CA ALA A 351 -1.60 18.83 23.80
C ALA A 351 -2.94 18.44 24.43
N GLY A 352 -3.31 17.15 24.34
CA GLY A 352 -4.48 16.55 24.97
C GLY A 352 -4.06 15.61 26.12
N THR A 353 -4.92 14.67 26.49
CA THR A 353 -4.63 13.77 27.61
C THR A 353 -3.50 12.79 27.28
N ALA A 354 -2.47 12.73 28.12
CA ALA A 354 -1.45 11.68 28.11
C ALA A 354 -1.48 10.83 29.38
N THR A 355 -1.37 9.51 29.22
CA THR A 355 -1.23 8.56 30.33
C THR A 355 -0.08 7.62 30.03
N ASN A 356 0.91 7.56 30.92
CA ASN A 356 2.01 6.62 30.86
C ASN A 356 1.81 5.49 31.88
N LEU A 357 1.87 4.25 31.41
CA LEU A 357 1.72 3.00 32.17
C LEU A 357 2.90 2.03 31.95
N GLY A 358 3.90 2.42 31.15
CA GLY A 358 5.15 1.68 30.96
C GLY A 358 6.34 2.44 31.53
N ASP A 359 7.50 1.81 31.59
CA ASP A 359 8.72 2.44 32.09
C ASP A 359 9.31 3.42 31.06
N ILE A 360 9.69 4.62 31.50
CA ILE A 360 10.45 5.58 30.68
C ILE A 360 11.78 5.85 31.38
N ASN A 361 12.85 5.20 30.91
CA ASN A 361 14.22 5.42 31.39
C ASN A 361 14.98 6.33 30.42
N PHE A 362 14.87 7.63 30.64
CA PHE A 362 15.53 8.66 29.82
C PHE A 362 16.79 9.24 30.49
N GLY A 363 17.41 8.47 31.40
CA GLY A 363 18.56 8.90 32.21
C GLY A 363 19.90 8.96 31.46
N SER A 364 20.02 8.34 30.28
CA SER A 364 21.23 8.40 29.46
C SER A 364 21.19 9.61 28.54
N GLY A 365 22.25 10.42 28.50
CA GLY A 365 22.35 11.62 27.65
C GLY A 365 21.86 12.89 28.35
N VAL A 366 21.76 13.99 27.61
CA VAL A 366 21.38 15.32 28.14
C VAL A 366 20.12 15.85 27.47
N GLY A 367 19.29 16.56 28.22
CA GLY A 367 18.09 17.24 27.69
C GLY A 367 16.97 16.31 27.26
N ASN A 368 16.91 15.08 27.78
CA ASN A 368 15.81 14.17 27.53
C ASN A 368 14.60 14.52 28.42
N VAL A 369 13.41 14.45 27.85
CA VAL A 369 12.14 14.69 28.55
C VAL A 369 11.29 13.43 28.43
N GLY A 370 10.96 12.80 29.56
CA GLY A 370 10.15 11.58 29.55
C GLY A 370 8.72 11.85 29.06
N MET A 371 8.05 12.85 29.65
CA MET A 371 6.69 13.23 29.28
C MET A 371 6.45 14.72 29.53
N TYR A 372 5.75 15.38 28.60
CA TYR A 372 5.25 16.74 28.71
C TYR A 372 3.83 16.78 28.13
N SER A 373 2.85 17.23 28.92
CA SER A 373 1.44 17.24 28.54
C SER A 373 0.71 18.45 29.06
#